data_AF-A0A2K6DKZ6-F1
#
_entry.id   AF-A0A2K6DKZ6-F1
#
_cell.length_a   1.000
_cell.length_b   1.000
_cell.length_c   1.000
_cell.angle_alpha   90.00
_cell.angle_beta   90.00
_cell.angle_gamma   90.00
#
_symmetry.space_group_name_H-M   'P 1'
#
loop_
_entity.id
_entity.type
_entity.pdbx_description
1 polymer ?
#
loop_
_entity_poly.entity_id
_entity_poly.type
_entity_poly.pdbx_seq_one_letter_code
_entity_poly.pdbx_strand_id
1 'polypeptide(L)'
;MKLLTGLVFCSLVLGVSSRSWFSFLGGAYDGARDMWRAYSDMKEANYINSDKYFHARGNYDAAQRGPGGVWAAEVIRLKCHGGIMAHCNLDLSGLKRSFHFSLLNNGDCRCVP
;
A
#
# COMPACT_ATOMS: atom_id res chain seq x y z
N MET A 1 -31.93 -35.64 2.64
CA MET A 1 -31.19 -35.20 3.85
C MET A 1 -29.68 -35.04 3.63
N LYS A 2 -28.97 -35.96 2.94
CA LYS A 2 -27.49 -35.89 2.77
C LYS A 2 -26.99 -34.66 1.98
N LEU A 3 -27.66 -34.30 0.88
CA LEU A 3 -27.27 -33.16 0.02
C LEU A 3 -27.49 -31.79 0.69
N LEU A 4 -28.60 -31.63 1.42
CA LEU A 4 -28.88 -30.40 2.17
C LEU A 4 -27.85 -30.18 3.28
N THR A 5 -27.43 -31.25 3.96
CA THR A 5 -26.43 -31.17 5.03
C THR A 5 -25.06 -30.74 4.47
N GLY A 6 -24.66 -31.30 3.33
CA GLY A 6 -23.43 -30.89 2.63
C GLY A 6 -23.50 -29.46 2.10
N LEU A 7 -24.63 -29.04 1.54
CA LEU A 7 -24.83 -27.68 1.02
C LEU A 7 -24.81 -26.63 2.13
N VAL A 8 -25.44 -26.90 3.27
CA VAL A 8 -25.41 -26.02 4.45
C VAL A 8 -23.98 -25.92 5.01
N PHE A 9 -23.25 -27.04 5.12
CA PHE A 9 -21.86 -27.04 5.58
C PHE A 9 -20.94 -26.27 4.61
N CYS A 10 -21.10 -26.48 3.31
CA CYS A 10 -20.34 -25.78 2.28
C CYS A 10 -20.62 -24.27 2.31
N SER A 11 -21.88 -23.87 2.50
CA SER A 11 -22.30 -22.47 2.62
C SER A 11 -21.74 -21.82 3.90
N LEU A 12 -21.64 -22.57 5.00
CA LEU A 12 -21.08 -22.07 6.27
C LEU A 12 -19.57 -21.81 6.15
N VAL A 13 -18.84 -22.74 5.53
CA VAL A 13 -17.38 -22.64 5.31
C VAL A 13 -17.06 -21.48 4.35
N LEU A 14 -17.80 -21.37 3.24
CA LEU A 14 -17.63 -20.27 2.28
C LEU A 14 -18.13 -18.93 2.84
N GLY A 15 -19.20 -18.95 3.65
CA GLY A 15 -19.78 -17.78 4.30
C GLY A 15 -18.81 -17.12 5.30
N VAL A 16 -18.16 -17.91 6.15
CA VAL A 16 -17.15 -17.41 7.11
C VAL A 16 -15.92 -16.85 6.39
N SER A 17 -15.49 -17.51 5.30
CA SER A 17 -14.33 -17.07 4.50
C SER A 17 -14.62 -15.78 3.73
N SER A 18 -15.85 -15.61 3.22
CA SER A 18 -16.22 -14.47 2.37
C SER A 18 -16.12 -13.12 3.08
N ARG A 19 -16.54 -13.03 4.35
CA ARG A 19 -16.48 -11.77 5.11
C ARG A 19 -15.05 -11.27 5.34
N SER A 20 -14.12 -12.19 5.62
CA SER A 20 -12.69 -11.85 5.76
C SER A 20 -12.09 -11.39 4.44
N TRP A 21 -12.45 -12.06 3.34
CA TRP A 21 -12.01 -11.73 1.99
C TRP A 21 -12.54 -10.37 1.51
N PHE A 22 -13.83 -10.08 1.71
CA PHE A 22 -14.41 -8.78 1.38
C PHE A 22 -13.79 -7.64 2.20
N SER A 23 -13.48 -7.89 3.48
CA SER A 23 -12.82 -6.89 4.33
C SER A 23 -11.39 -6.62 3.85
N PHE A 24 -10.66 -7.66 3.44
CA PHE A 24 -9.33 -7.51 2.83
C PHE A 24 -9.39 -6.72 1.52
N LEU A 25 -10.29 -7.08 0.60
CA LEU A 25 -10.44 -6.38 -0.68
C LEU A 25 -10.87 -4.92 -0.50
N GLY A 26 -11.79 -4.66 0.44
CA GLY A 26 -12.19 -3.30 0.78
C GLY A 26 -11.01 -2.47 1.29
N GLY A 27 -10.23 -3.02 2.22
CA GLY A 27 -9.02 -2.37 2.72
C GLY A 27 -7.98 -2.13 1.63
N ALA A 28 -7.80 -3.06 0.69
CA ALA A 28 -6.89 -2.91 -0.44
C ALA A 28 -7.33 -1.82 -1.42
N TYR A 29 -8.62 -1.76 -1.73
CA TYR A 29 -9.19 -0.71 -2.58
C TYR A 29 -9.03 0.67 -1.95
N ASP A 30 -9.41 0.83 -0.68
CA ASP A 30 -9.27 2.09 0.04
C ASP A 30 -7.79 2.49 0.19
N GLY A 31 -6.91 1.54 0.49
CA GLY A 31 -5.47 1.78 0.56
C GLY A 31 -4.88 2.24 -0.77
N ALA A 32 -5.28 1.63 -1.89
CA ALA A 32 -4.87 2.09 -3.22
C ALA A 32 -5.37 3.52 -3.52
N ARG A 33 -6.60 3.84 -3.10
CA ARG A 33 -7.17 5.18 -3.24
C ARG A 33 -6.40 6.21 -2.42
N ASP A 34 -5.95 5.85 -1.22
CA ASP A 34 -5.16 6.72 -0.35
C ASP A 34 -3.75 6.98 -0.93
N MET A 35 -3.12 5.95 -1.52
CA MET A 35 -1.87 6.11 -2.28
C MET A 35 -2.04 7.06 -3.48
N TRP A 36 -3.15 6.93 -4.22
CA TRP A 36 -3.45 7.81 -5.36
C TRP A 36 -3.67 9.26 -4.93
N ARG A 37 -4.39 9.48 -3.81
CA ARG A 37 -4.59 10.81 -3.24
C ARG A 37 -3.28 11.44 -2.82
N ALA A 38 -2.41 10.70 -2.12
CA ALA A 38 -1.11 11.20 -1.71
C ALA A 38 -0.26 11.66 -2.92
N TYR A 39 -0.28 10.89 -4.01
CA TYR A 39 0.37 11.28 -5.27
C TYR A 39 -0.26 12.52 -5.91
N SER A 40 -1.60 12.62 -5.90
CA SER A 40 -2.32 13.75 -6.48
C SER A 40 -2.04 15.04 -5.70
N ASP A 41 -2.09 14.97 -4.37
CA ASP A 41 -1.81 16.10 -3.47
C ASP A 41 -0.34 16.54 -3.58
N MET A 42 0.60 15.61 -3.79
CA MET A 42 2.01 15.94 -4.05
C MET A 42 2.16 16.77 -5.32
N LYS A 43 1.49 16.37 -6.40
CA LYS A 43 1.51 17.10 -7.67
C LYS A 43 0.87 18.47 -7.55
N GLU A 44 -0.26 18.56 -6.85
CA GLU A 44 -0.98 19.82 -6.65
C GLU A 44 -0.19 20.79 -5.76
N ALA A 45 0.40 20.29 -4.66
CA ALA A 45 1.19 21.11 -3.75
C ALA A 45 2.46 21.67 -4.40
N ASN A 46 3.03 20.94 -5.39
CA ASN A 46 4.21 21.35 -6.17
C ASN A 46 5.36 21.90 -5.31
N TYR A 47 5.59 21.28 -4.15
CA TYR A 47 6.53 21.76 -3.15
C TYR A 47 7.87 21.01 -3.24
N ILE A 48 8.97 21.76 -3.28
CA ILE A 48 10.32 21.20 -3.44
C ILE A 48 10.65 20.30 -2.24
N ASN A 49 11.21 19.12 -2.51
CA ASN A 49 11.60 18.11 -1.51
C ASN A 49 10.46 17.53 -0.65
N SER A 50 9.19 17.66 -1.06
CA SER A 50 8.03 17.14 -0.33
C SER A 50 7.69 15.66 -0.60
N ASP A 51 8.31 15.04 -1.60
CA ASP A 51 8.05 13.66 -2.04
C ASP A 51 8.01 12.65 -0.88
N LYS A 52 9.02 12.71 0.02
CA LYS A 52 9.13 11.83 1.17
C LYS A 52 7.94 11.92 2.11
N TYR A 53 7.41 13.13 2.32
CA TYR A 53 6.25 13.36 3.15
C TYR A 53 5.01 12.71 2.54
N PHE A 54 4.75 12.93 1.26
CA PHE A 54 3.59 12.36 0.58
C PHE A 54 3.66 10.83 0.49
N HIS A 55 4.85 10.26 0.29
CA HIS A 55 5.04 8.83 0.38
C HIS A 55 4.78 8.28 1.79
N ALA A 56 5.32 8.91 2.83
CA ALA A 56 5.07 8.48 4.21
C ALA A 56 3.57 8.56 4.56
N ARG A 57 2.92 9.68 4.21
CA ARG A 57 1.48 9.89 4.43
C ARG A 57 0.62 8.88 3.70
N GLY A 58 0.84 8.66 2.40
CA GLY A 58 0.08 7.68 1.63
C GLY A 58 0.19 6.27 2.20
N ASN A 59 1.39 5.85 2.62
CA ASN A 59 1.59 4.55 3.26
C ASN A 59 0.91 4.47 4.63
N TYR A 60 0.96 5.55 5.42
CA TYR A 60 0.31 5.62 6.73
C TYR A 60 -1.22 5.55 6.60
N ASP A 61 -1.81 6.30 5.67
CA ASP A 61 -3.25 6.30 5.39
C ASP A 61 -3.72 4.93 4.88
N ALA A 62 -2.96 4.31 3.97
CA ALA A 62 -3.25 2.97 3.48
C ALA A 62 -3.11 1.89 4.57
N ALA A 63 -2.09 1.96 5.43
CA ALA A 63 -1.90 1.00 6.51
C ALA A 63 -3.03 1.04 7.55
N GLN A 64 -3.62 2.21 7.79
CA GLN A 64 -4.79 2.35 8.66
C GLN A 64 -6.04 1.62 8.14
N ARG A 65 -6.08 1.24 6.85
CA ARG A 65 -7.16 0.43 6.27
C ARG A 65 -7.05 -1.07 6.60
N GLY A 66 -6.00 -1.48 7.30
CA GLY A 66 -5.75 -2.87 7.71
C GLY A 66 -4.93 -3.66 6.69
N PRO A 67 -4.94 -5.00 6.77
CA PRO A 67 -4.02 -5.86 6.01
C PRO A 67 -4.08 -5.67 4.49
N GLY A 68 -5.26 -5.44 3.93
CA GLY A 68 -5.43 -5.15 2.51
C GLY A 68 -4.78 -3.84 2.09
N GLY A 69 -4.88 -2.80 2.92
CA GLY A 69 -4.30 -1.50 2.62
C GLY A 69 -2.78 -1.50 2.72
N VAL A 70 -2.21 -2.21 3.70
CA VAL A 70 -0.76 -2.46 3.79
C VAL A 70 -0.25 -3.15 2.51
N TRP A 71 -0.95 -4.21 2.10
CA TRP A 71 -0.62 -4.92 0.86
C TRP A 71 -0.71 -4.01 -0.38
N ALA A 72 -1.76 -3.18 -0.48
CA ALA A 72 -1.92 -2.25 -1.59
C ALA A 72 -0.78 -1.22 -1.65
N ALA A 73 -0.38 -0.67 -0.50
CA ALA A 73 0.74 0.27 -0.40
C ALA A 73 2.06 -0.37 -0.85
N GLU A 74 2.33 -1.61 -0.43
CA GLU A 74 3.52 -2.36 -0.82
C GLU A 74 3.56 -2.62 -2.34
N VAL A 75 2.47 -3.13 -2.92
CA VAL A 75 2.38 -3.42 -4.36
C VAL A 75 2.57 -2.16 -5.19
N ILE A 76 1.91 -1.06 -4.82
CA ILE A 76 2.01 0.22 -5.54
C ILE A 76 3.44 0.76 -5.45
N ARG A 77 4.05 0.74 -4.26
CA ARG A 77 5.44 1.15 -4.06
C ARG A 77 6.40 0.36 -4.96
N LEU A 78 6.27 -0.96 -4.99
CA LEU A 78 7.11 -1.84 -5.80
C LEU A 78 6.91 -1.60 -7.30
N LYS A 79 5.66 -1.43 -7.75
CA LYS A 79 5.33 -1.16 -9.16
C LYS A 79 5.92 0.17 -9.63
N CYS A 80 5.75 1.23 -8.84
CA CYS A 80 6.29 2.55 -9.15
C CYS A 80 7.83 2.53 -9.15
N HIS A 81 8.44 1.87 -8.17
CA HIS A 81 9.89 1.78 -8.09
C HIS A 81 10.50 0.94 -9.24
N GLY A 82 9.91 -0.22 -9.58
CA GLY A 82 10.34 -1.05 -10.70
C GLY A 82 10.09 -0.42 -12.07
N GLY A 83 8.99 0.33 -12.23
CA GLY A 83 8.69 1.09 -13.44
C GLY A 83 9.68 2.24 -13.67
N ILE A 84 10.06 2.97 -12.62
CA ILE A 84 11.10 4.00 -12.70
C ILE A 84 12.46 3.39 -13.06
N MET A 85 12.80 2.23 -12.49
CA MET A 85 14.08 1.54 -12.78
C MET A 85 14.16 1.01 -14.22
N ALA A 86 13.04 0.61 -14.82
CA ALA A 86 12.99 0.16 -16.21
C ALA A 86 12.99 1.33 -17.21
N HIS A 87 12.41 2.46 -16.84
CA HIS A 87 12.32 3.65 -17.70
C HIS A 87 13.55 4.57 -17.60
N CYS A 88 14.25 4.55 -16.47
CA CYS A 88 15.55 5.17 -16.28
C CYS A 88 16.62 4.07 -16.37
N ASN A 89 17.25 3.94 -17.55
CA ASN A 89 18.47 3.14 -17.77
C ASN A 89 19.66 3.71 -16.93
N LEU A 90 19.53 3.76 -15.60
CA LEU A 90 20.44 4.44 -14.69
C LEU A 90 20.96 3.49 -13.61
N ASP A 91 22.26 3.28 -13.78
CA ASP A 91 23.27 2.65 -12.94
C ASP A 91 22.94 2.48 -11.44
N LEU A 92 23.19 1.26 -10.98
CA LEU A 92 22.75 0.63 -9.73
C LEU A 92 23.52 1.11 -8.48
N SER A 93 24.22 2.24 -8.55
CA SER A 93 25.05 2.76 -7.45
C SER A 93 24.27 3.65 -6.48
N GLY A 94 23.23 4.35 -6.94
CA GLY A 94 22.34 5.17 -6.10
C GLY A 94 21.33 4.35 -5.27
N LEU A 95 20.94 3.17 -5.77
CA LEU A 95 19.89 2.33 -5.17
C LEU A 95 20.32 1.64 -3.87
N LYS A 96 21.62 1.40 -3.68
CA LYS A 96 22.12 0.84 -2.41
C LYS A 96 21.86 1.77 -1.22
N ARG A 97 21.77 3.09 -1.47
CA ARG A 97 21.35 4.07 -0.45
C ARG A 97 19.84 4.03 -0.19
N SER A 98 19.04 3.50 -1.12
CA SER A 98 17.59 3.28 -0.95
C SER A 98 17.26 2.04 -0.11
N PHE A 99 18.13 1.02 -0.06
CA PHE A 99 17.98 -0.05 0.95
C PHE A 99 18.15 0.47 2.38
N HIS A 100 18.90 1.58 2.57
CA HIS A 100 18.93 2.32 3.83
C HIS A 100 17.64 3.13 4.08
N PHE A 101 16.78 3.29 3.07
CA PHE A 101 15.47 3.93 3.18
C PHE A 101 14.42 3.01 3.80
N SER A 102 14.64 1.70 3.82
CA SER A 102 13.89 0.75 4.66
C SER A 102 14.02 1.06 6.15
N LEU A 103 15.09 1.76 6.57
CA LEU A 103 15.25 2.30 7.93
C LEU A 103 14.52 3.63 8.15
N LEU A 104 14.09 4.34 7.09
CA LEU A 104 13.35 5.62 7.21
C LEU A 104 11.84 5.45 7.28
N ASN A 105 11.34 4.21 7.41
CA ASN A 105 9.98 3.96 7.91
C ASN A 105 9.89 4.13 9.44
N ASN A 106 10.99 4.43 10.12
CA ASN A 106 11.04 4.65 11.56
C ASN A 106 11.47 6.10 11.86
N GLY A 107 10.49 6.96 12.10
CA GLY A 107 10.61 7.98 13.15
C GLY A 107 11.27 9.34 12.86
N ASP A 108 11.92 9.63 11.74
CA ASP A 108 12.58 10.95 11.57
C ASP A 108 11.76 11.96 10.76
N CYS A 109 10.50 12.19 11.17
CA CYS A 109 9.84 13.48 10.91
C CYS A 109 10.30 14.47 11.99
N ARG A 110 11.53 14.99 11.87
CA ARG A 110 11.90 16.20 12.59
C ARG A 110 11.18 17.38 11.96
N CYS A 111 9.99 17.67 12.48
CA CYS A 111 9.41 19.01 12.41
C CYS A 111 10.36 19.95 13.15
N VAL A 112 11.07 20.81 12.43
CA VAL A 112 11.79 21.94 13.02
C VAL A 112 11.79 23.10 12.02
N PRO A 113 11.44 24.31 12.45
CA PRO A 113 10.26 24.74 13.21
C PRO A 113 9.12 25.22 12.29
#